data_AF-A0A7G9L8D9-F1
#
_entry.id   AF-A0A7G9L8D9-F1
#
_cell.length_a   1.000
_cell.length_b   1.000
_cell.length_c   1.000
_cell.angle_alpha   90.00
_cell.angle_beta   90.00
_cell.angle_gamma   90.00
#
_symmetry.space_group_name_H-M   'P 1'
#
loop_
_entity.id
_entity.type
_entity.pdbx_description
1 polymer ?
#
loop_
_entity_poly.entity_id
_entity_poly.type
_entity_poly.pdbx_seq_one_letter_code
_entity_poly.pdbx_strand_id
1 'polypeptide(L)'
;MLQLDIDRELNLRGKRSERQEIQSKLIQVFSKARTEKVYFKELEKAGIELYSRGGKIVGVQGFNKRYRLKTLGFDPTRISLEKVRENSRLKDLQKLKFNKNKDQELER
;
A
#
# COMPACT_ATOMS: atom_id res chain seq x y z
N MET A 1 13.52 -2.84 -9.42
CA MET A 1 14.44 -2.18 -8.48
C MET A 1 15.46 -1.41 -9.32
N LEU A 2 15.02 -0.37 -10.04
CA LEU A 2 15.86 0.35 -11.03
C LEU A 2 15.46 1.83 -11.16
N GLN A 3 14.17 2.17 -11.22
CA GLN A 3 13.75 3.58 -11.33
C GLN A 3 13.96 4.40 -10.03
N LEU A 4 13.75 3.76 -8.88
CA LEU A 4 13.85 4.38 -7.56
C LEU A 4 15.30 4.73 -7.17
N ASP A 5 16.25 3.92 -7.62
CA ASP A 5 17.67 4.10 -7.33
C ASP A 5 18.27 5.21 -8.22
N ILE A 6 17.86 5.28 -9.49
CA ILE A 6 18.23 6.38 -10.41
C ILE A 6 17.72 7.74 -9.91
N ASP A 7 16.46 7.81 -9.47
CA ASP A 7 15.87 9.05 -8.93
C ASP A 7 16.49 9.44 -7.56
N ARG A 8 16.99 8.47 -6.78
CA ARG A 8 17.76 8.73 -5.54
C ARG A 8 19.16 9.25 -5.83
N GLU A 9 19.86 8.70 -6.83
CA GLU A 9 21.19 9.13 -7.24
C GLU A 9 21.19 10.53 -7.87
N LEU A 10 20.13 10.91 -8.59
CA LEU A 10 19.97 12.27 -9.15
C LEU A 10 19.81 13.39 -8.10
N ASN A 11 19.53 13.04 -6.84
CA ASN A 11 19.32 14.00 -5.74
C ASN A 11 20.60 14.47 -5.04
N LEU A 12 21.77 14.32 -5.67
CA LEU A 12 23.05 14.87 -5.19
C LEU A 12 23.04 16.40 -4.93
N ARG A 13 21.99 17.12 -5.38
CA ARG A 13 21.73 18.55 -5.11
C ARG A 13 20.66 18.83 -4.05
N GLY A 14 20.11 17.80 -3.40
CA GLY A 14 19.17 17.93 -2.26
C GLY A 14 17.71 18.30 -2.59
N LYS A 15 17.38 18.62 -3.85
CA LYS A 15 16.02 19.04 -4.24
C LYS A 15 15.20 17.85 -4.73
N ARG A 16 14.19 17.44 -3.96
CA ARG A 16 13.28 16.35 -4.32
C ARG A 16 12.44 16.72 -5.54
N SER A 17 12.17 15.73 -6.39
CA SER A 17 11.20 15.91 -7.48
C SER A 17 9.77 15.86 -6.94
N GLU A 18 8.83 16.51 -7.61
CA GLU A 18 7.40 16.47 -7.26
C GLU A 18 6.90 15.03 -7.13
N ARG A 19 7.32 14.14 -8.04
CA ARG A 19 6.99 12.71 -7.98
C ARG A 19 7.43 12.08 -6.66
N GLN A 20 8.63 12.40 -6.18
CA GLN A 20 9.17 11.88 -4.94
C GLN A 20 8.46 12.45 -3.71
N GLU A 21 8.06 13.72 -3.76
CA GLU A 21 7.27 14.33 -2.68
C GLU A 21 5.91 13.65 -2.56
N ILE A 22 5.24 13.44 -3.69
CA ILE A 22 3.97 12.72 -3.77
C ILE A 22 4.15 11.28 -3.25
N GLN A 23 5.20 10.57 -3.68
CA GLN A 23 5.49 9.23 -3.18
C GLN A 23 5.74 9.21 -1.66
N SER A 24 6.49 10.17 -1.14
CA SER A 24 6.80 10.25 0.29
C SER A 24 5.52 10.46 1.12
N LYS A 25 4.65 11.36 0.68
CA LYS A 25 3.34 11.59 1.32
C LYS A 25 2.45 10.35 1.23
N LEU A 26 2.42 9.67 0.08
CA LEU A 26 1.71 8.41 -0.07
C LEU A 26 2.22 7.36 0.94
N ILE A 27 3.54 7.14 1.03
CA ILE A 27 4.13 6.21 2.01
C ILE A 27 3.65 6.54 3.43
N GLN A 28 3.68 7.82 3.82
CA GLN A 28 3.22 8.25 5.14
C GLN A 28 1.74 7.94 5.37
N VAL A 29 0.86 8.24 4.41
CA VAL A 29 -0.58 7.95 4.53
C VAL A 29 -0.85 6.44 4.59
N PHE A 30 -0.21 5.67 3.71
CA PHE A 30 -0.36 4.22 3.67
C PHE A 30 0.22 3.53 4.91
N SER A 31 1.23 4.09 5.56
CA SER A 31 1.76 3.55 6.82
C SER A 31 0.79 3.65 8.00
N LYS A 32 -0.14 4.62 7.97
CA LYS A 32 -1.04 4.92 9.10
C LYS A 32 -2.42 4.28 8.94
N ALA A 33 -2.89 4.14 7.71
CA ALA A 33 -4.25 3.72 7.43
C ALA A 33 -4.36 2.19 7.28
N ARG A 34 -5.48 1.61 7.73
CA ARG A 34 -5.71 0.14 7.71
C ARG A 34 -6.68 -0.33 6.61
N THR A 35 -7.37 0.59 5.93
CA THR A 35 -8.41 0.28 4.95
C THR A 35 -8.47 1.29 3.78
N GLU A 36 -9.03 0.85 2.66
CA GLU A 36 -9.03 1.61 1.39
C GLU A 36 -9.75 2.96 1.46
N LYS A 37 -10.93 2.96 2.08
CA LYS A 37 -11.71 4.19 2.31
C LYS A 37 -10.99 5.19 3.23
N VAL A 38 -10.12 4.70 4.11
CA VAL A 38 -9.35 5.55 5.01
C VAL A 38 -8.17 6.17 4.26
N TYR A 39 -7.55 5.48 3.29
CA TYR A 39 -6.47 6.05 2.48
C TYR A 39 -6.89 7.33 1.76
N PHE A 40 -8.01 7.31 1.04
CA PHE A 40 -8.42 8.44 0.20
C PHE A 40 -8.75 9.68 1.04
N LYS A 41 -9.43 9.51 2.17
CA LYS A 41 -9.70 10.62 3.11
C LYS A 41 -8.41 11.20 3.71
N GLU A 42 -7.44 10.34 4.04
CA GLU A 42 -6.15 10.80 4.59
C GLU A 42 -5.27 11.47 3.51
N LEU A 43 -5.40 11.08 2.24
CA LEU A 43 -4.73 11.75 1.12
C LEU A 43 -5.28 13.15 0.88
N GLU A 44 -6.60 13.32 0.92
CA GLU A 44 -7.24 14.63 0.83
C GLU A 44 -6.79 15.54 1.99
N LYS A 45 -6.75 15.01 3.23
CA LYS A 45 -6.21 15.75 4.39
C LYS A 45 -4.75 16.14 4.23
N ALA A 46 -3.94 15.33 3.53
CA ALA A 46 -2.53 15.62 3.24
C ALA A 46 -2.35 16.65 2.10
N GLY A 47 -3.45 17.23 1.61
CA GLY A 47 -3.47 18.20 0.50
C GLY A 47 -3.12 17.55 -0.83
N ILE A 48 -3.38 16.25 -1.00
CA ILE A 48 -3.22 15.55 -2.27
C ILE A 48 -4.59 15.40 -2.91
N GLU A 49 -4.75 16.05 -4.05
CA GLU A 49 -5.95 15.91 -4.86
C GLU A 49 -5.98 14.54 -5.54
N LEU A 50 -7.13 13.87 -5.45
CA LEU A 50 -7.37 12.60 -6.11
C LEU A 50 -8.00 12.86 -7.47
N TYR A 51 -7.61 12.09 -8.49
CA TYR A 51 -8.32 12.12 -9.77
C TYR A 51 -8.93 10.76 -10.09
N SER A 52 -10.13 10.84 -10.64
CA SER A 52 -10.92 9.68 -11.04
C SER A 52 -10.90 9.50 -12.55
N ARG A 53 -11.10 8.26 -12.99
CA ARG A 53 -11.32 7.91 -14.40
C ARG A 53 -12.39 6.83 -14.45
N GLY A 54 -13.49 7.09 -15.15
CA GLY A 54 -14.62 6.15 -15.23
C GLY A 54 -15.26 5.85 -13.86
N GLY A 55 -15.39 6.87 -13.01
CA GLY A 55 -16.02 6.74 -11.68
C GLY A 55 -15.15 6.08 -10.59
N LYS A 56 -13.90 5.68 -10.90
CA LYS A 56 -12.96 5.09 -9.94
C LYS A 56 -11.76 5.99 -9.72
N ILE A 57 -11.28 6.08 -8.48
CA ILE A 57 -10.03 6.79 -8.15
C ILE A 57 -8.86 5.96 -8.67
N VAL A 58 -8.03 6.56 -9.53
CA VAL A 58 -6.93 5.85 -10.22
C VAL A 58 -5.56 6.46 -9.95
N GLY A 59 -5.52 7.63 -9.31
CA GLY A 59 -4.32 8.43 -9.20
C GLY A 59 -4.48 9.71 -8.40
N VAL A 60 -3.38 10.44 -8.34
CA VAL A 60 -3.25 11.73 -7.66
C VAL A 60 -2.91 12.82 -8.67
N GLN A 61 -3.48 14.00 -8.47
CA GLN A 61 -3.20 15.20 -9.25
C GLN A 61 -1.99 15.90 -8.60
N GLY A 62 -0.90 16.03 -9.37
CA GLY A 62 0.19 16.93 -9.03
C GLY A 62 -0.07 18.34 -9.59
N PHE A 63 0.85 19.26 -9.36
CA PHE A 63 0.82 20.64 -9.86
C PHE A 63 0.59 20.70 -11.37
N ASN A 64 1.39 19.98 -12.14
CA ASN A 64 1.37 20.09 -13.60
C ASN A 64 0.89 18.82 -14.32
N LYS A 65 0.79 17.68 -13.61
CA LYS A 65 0.39 16.41 -14.24
C LYS A 65 -0.28 15.44 -13.28
N ARG A 66 -1.02 14.50 -13.87
CA ARG A 66 -1.70 13.41 -13.19
C ARG A 66 -0.78 12.21 -13.07
N TYR A 67 -0.70 11.63 -11.88
CA TYR A 67 0.10 10.44 -11.60
C TYR A 67 -0.80 9.27 -11.20
N ARG A 68 -0.78 8.18 -11.96
CA ARG A 68 -1.52 6.95 -11.58
C ARG A 68 -0.87 6.34 -10.34
N LEU A 69 -1.68 5.86 -9.40
CA LEU A 69 -1.16 5.20 -8.19
C LEU A 69 -0.22 4.04 -8.56
N LYS A 70 -0.59 3.22 -9.57
CA LYS A 70 0.25 2.12 -10.06
C LYS A 70 1.66 2.54 -10.48
N THR A 71 1.79 3.72 -11.11
CA THR A 71 3.08 4.26 -11.57
C THR A 71 3.90 4.88 -10.45
N LEU A 72 3.25 5.17 -9.32
CA LEU A 72 3.89 5.61 -8.10
C LEU A 72 4.29 4.44 -7.19
N GLY A 73 4.02 3.19 -7.60
CA GLY A 73 4.29 1.99 -6.81
C GLY A 73 3.16 1.57 -5.87
N PHE A 74 2.04 2.30 -5.90
CA PHE A 74 0.86 2.03 -5.08
C PHE A 74 -0.21 1.37 -5.94
N ASP A 75 -0.31 0.05 -5.90
CA ASP A 75 -1.40 -0.66 -6.56
C ASP A 75 -2.40 -1.13 -5.49
N PRO A 76 -3.62 -0.54 -5.42
CA PRO A 76 -4.61 -0.93 -4.42
C PRO A 76 -5.00 -2.42 -4.52
N THR A 77 -4.85 -3.04 -5.69
CA THR A 77 -5.09 -4.48 -5.87
C THR A 77 -4.08 -5.36 -5.13
N ARG A 78 -2.88 -4.84 -4.79
CA ARG A 78 -1.88 -5.60 -4.00
C ARG A 78 -2.25 -5.69 -2.53
N ILE A 79 -2.92 -4.67 -1.99
CA ILE A 79 -3.32 -4.62 -0.57
C ILE A 79 -4.40 -5.67 -0.29
N SER A 80 -5.31 -5.93 -1.24
CA SER A 80 -6.32 -6.98 -1.08
C SER A 80 -5.70 -8.39 -1.12
N LEU A 81 -4.69 -8.61 -1.97
CA LEU A 81 -3.97 -9.89 -2.06
C LEU A 81 -3.21 -10.23 -0.78
N GLU A 82 -2.55 -9.25 -0.14
CA GLU A 82 -1.86 -9.49 1.14
C GLU A 82 -2.82 -9.88 2.26
N LYS A 83 -3.97 -9.19 2.37
CA LYS A 83 -5.01 -9.54 3.37
C LYS A 83 -5.58 -10.94 3.15
N VAL A 84 -5.78 -11.35 1.90
CA VAL A 84 -6.24 -12.71 1.58
C VAL A 84 -5.20 -13.76 1.99
N ARG A 85 -3.91 -13.48 1.75
CA ARG A 85 -2.79 -14.37 2.10
C ARG A 85 -2.53 -14.47 3.60
N GLU A 86 -2.69 -13.37 4.34
CA GLU A 86 -2.63 -13.39 5.81
C GLU A 86 -3.78 -14.19 6.41
N ASN A 87 -5.00 -13.99 5.92
CA ASN A 87 -6.16 -14.73 6.39
C ASN A 87 -6.07 -16.24 6.11
N SER A 88 -5.53 -16.65 4.96
CA SER A 88 -5.31 -18.07 4.68
C SER A 88 -4.28 -18.66 5.65
N ARG A 89 -3.17 -17.96 5.87
CA ARG A 89 -2.09 -18.43 6.76
C ARG A 89 -2.55 -18.51 8.22
N LEU A 90 -3.36 -17.57 8.69
CA LEU A 90 -3.96 -17.61 10.02
C LEU A 90 -4.90 -18.82 10.19
N LYS A 91 -5.72 -19.13 9.18
CA LYS A 91 -6.59 -20.31 9.19
C LYS A 91 -5.78 -21.61 9.23
N ASP A 92 -4.71 -21.68 8.46
CA ASP A 92 -3.84 -22.86 8.43
C ASP A 92 -3.13 -23.09 9.78
N LEU A 93 -2.66 -22.01 10.42
CA LEU A 93 -2.07 -22.06 11.77
C LEU A 93 -3.10 -22.47 12.84
N GLN A 94 -4.35 -22.01 12.73
CA GLN A 94 -5.41 -22.43 13.65
C GLN A 94 -5.73 -23.92 13.50
N LYS A 95 -5.77 -24.45 12.26
CA LYS A 95 -5.97 -25.88 12.01
C LYS A 95 -4.84 -26.73 12.59
N LEU A 96 -3.58 -26.31 12.41
CA LEU A 96 -2.43 -27.01 12.98
C LEU A 96 -2.48 -27.05 14.51
N LYS A 97 -2.87 -25.94 15.15
CA LYS A 97 -3.01 -25.88 16.62
C LYS A 97 -4.15 -26.78 17.11
N PHE A 98 -5.27 -26.85 16.38
CA PHE A 98 -6.41 -27.69 16.73
C PHE A 98 -6.09 -29.18 16.61
N ASN A 99 -5.38 -29.59 15.55
CA ASN A 99 -4.98 -30.97 15.35
C ASN A 99 -3.97 -31.43 16.41
N LYS A 100 -2.99 -30.57 16.76
CA LYS A 100 -2.01 -30.87 17.81
C LYS A 100 -2.64 -31.12 19.18
N ASN A 101 -3.73 -30.41 19.49
CA ASN A 101 -4.47 -30.61 20.74
C ASN A 101 -5.29 -31.91 20.74
N LYS A 102 -5.83 -32.32 19.58
CA LYS A 102 -6.55 -33.59 19.42
C LYS A 102 -5.64 -34.80 19.58
N ASP A 103 -4.45 -34.73 19.01
CA ASP A 103 -3.47 -35.82 19.12
C ASP A 103 -3.01 -36.03 20.56
N GLN A 104 -2.90 -34.94 21.35
CA GLN A 104 -2.57 -35.03 22.79
C GLN A 104 -3.68 -35.56 23.70
N GLU A 105 -4.95 -35.44 23.31
CA GLU A 105 -6.08 -36.03 24.07
C GLU A 105 -6.27 -37.52 23.80
N LEU A 106 -5.82 -38.02 22.65
CA LEU A 106 -5.89 -39.44 22.28
C LEU A 106 -4.75 -40.29 22.85
N GLU A 107 -3.65 -39.68 23.30
CA GLU A 107 -2.50 -40.36 23.91
C GLU A 107 -2.52 -40.38 25.46
N ARG A 108 -3.60 -39.90 26.11
CA ARG A 108 -3.82 -39.97 27.57
C ARG A 108 -4.87 -41.01 27.93
#